data_AF-A0A7V9MS03-F1
#
_entry.id   AF-A0A7V9MS03-F1
#
_cell.length_a   1.000
_cell.length_b   1.000
_cell.length_c   1.000
_cell.angle_alpha   90.00
_cell.angle_beta   90.00
_cell.angle_gamma   90.00
#
_symmetry.space_group_name_H-M   'P 1'
#
loop_
_entity.id
_entity.type
_entity.pdbx_description
1 polymer ?
#
loop_
_entity_poly.entity_id
_entity_poly.type
_entity_poly.pdbx_seq_one_letter_code
_entity_poly.pdbx_strand_id
1 'polypeptide(L)'
;MPGLLLICTAAYNYARFGSIADFGYSRIPGVLSEPWYQHGLFSSHAVPWNVYKMLFRGMNDMPNFPYLRPDPWGCSIFLASPFLFLLFREGGKHKMLSWMAIGMLTIVLWFHGNPGGWQFSYRYAMTMLPWMFLIVVENGPPAVSASEMSLFVGSVILNGLAVYEFLWTDIVGNH
;
A
#
# COMPACT_ATOMS: atom_id res chain seq x y z
N MET A 1 22.42 0.06 12.10
CA MET A 1 21.60 0.55 13.22
C MET A 1 20.56 1.54 12.70
N PRO A 2 19.26 1.36 12.96
CA PRO A 2 18.20 2.25 12.49
C PRO A 2 18.42 3.73 12.82
N GLY A 3 18.99 4.02 14.00
CA GLY A 3 19.31 5.40 14.42
C GLY A 3 20.35 6.10 13.53
N LEU A 4 21.33 5.36 12.99
CA LEU A 4 22.31 5.95 12.06
C LEU A 4 21.64 6.37 10.76
N LEU A 5 20.74 5.54 10.22
CA LEU A 5 19.98 5.86 9.02
C LEU A 5 19.11 7.11 9.22
N LEU A 6 18.47 7.23 10.39
CA LEU A 6 17.66 8.40 10.73
C LEU A 6 18.52 9.68 10.79
N ILE A 7 19.68 9.62 11.45
CA ILE A 7 20.60 10.76 11.55
C ILE A 7 21.14 11.16 10.17
N CYS A 8 21.58 10.19 9.37
CA CYS A 8 22.06 10.45 8.01
C CYS A 8 20.96 11.06 7.13
N THR A 9 19.72 10.58 7.26
CA THR A 9 18.56 11.13 6.52
C THR A 9 18.27 12.56 6.95
N ALA A 10 18.25 12.85 8.25
CA ALA A 10 18.04 14.20 8.77
C ALA A 10 19.14 15.17 8.31
N ALA A 11 20.41 14.73 8.38
CA ALA A 11 21.56 15.53 7.92
C ALA A 11 21.48 15.82 6.42
N TYR A 12 21.12 14.81 5.60
CA TYR A 12 20.89 14.98 4.18
C TYR A 12 19.76 15.97 3.88
N ASN A 13 18.60 15.81 4.54
CA ASN A 13 17.45 16.70 4.36
C ASN A 13 17.80 18.15 4.76
N TYR A 14 18.51 18.35 5.87
CA TYR A 14 18.96 19.67 6.29
C TYR A 14 19.92 20.29 5.27
N ALA A 15 20.94 19.55 4.82
CA ALA A 15 21.90 20.04 3.84
C ALA A 15 21.25 20.39 2.49
N ARG A 16 20.22 19.66 2.07
CA ARG A 16 19.56 19.85 0.77
C ARG A 16 18.39 20.85 0.80
N PHE A 17 17.62 20.87 1.87
CA PHE A 17 16.35 21.60 1.96
C PHE A 17 16.33 22.67 3.06
N GLY A 18 17.35 22.72 3.92
CA GLY A 18 17.40 23.63 5.08
C GLY A 18 16.52 23.20 6.25
N SER A 19 15.91 22.01 6.19
CA SER A 19 15.04 21.46 7.23
C SER A 19 15.21 19.95 7.32
N ILE A 20 15.33 19.42 8.54
CA ILE A 20 15.42 17.97 8.79
C ILE A 20 14.11 17.23 8.46
N ALA A 21 12.98 17.95 8.50
CA ALA A 21 11.63 17.41 8.30
C ALA A 21 11.06 17.67 6.90
N ASP A 22 11.82 18.33 6.02
CA ASP A 22 11.44 18.53 4.63
C ASP A 22 11.99 17.36 3.79
N PHE A 23 11.08 16.61 3.18
CA PHE A 23 11.41 15.47 2.32
C PHE A 23 11.46 15.85 0.83
N GLY A 24 11.37 17.14 0.50
CA GLY A 24 11.46 17.68 -0.85
C GLY A 24 10.23 17.46 -1.74
N TYR A 25 9.28 16.64 -1.32
CA TYR A 25 8.08 16.33 -2.11
C TYR A 25 7.20 17.56 -2.36
N SER A 26 7.07 18.44 -1.35
CA SER A 26 6.38 19.74 -1.46
C SER A 26 7.03 20.71 -2.45
N ARG A 27 8.28 20.46 -2.85
CA ARG A 27 9.05 21.32 -3.74
C ARG A 27 8.91 20.94 -5.21
N ILE A 28 8.23 19.83 -5.52
CA ILE A 28 7.92 19.44 -6.89
C ILE A 28 6.92 20.47 -7.45
N PRO A 29 7.24 21.17 -8.56
CA PRO A 29 6.34 22.17 -9.13
C PRO A 29 4.97 21.56 -9.44
N GLY A 30 3.90 22.20 -9.00
CA GLY A 30 2.52 21.76 -9.26
C GLY A 30 2.00 20.63 -8.36
N VAL A 31 2.84 19.97 -7.55
CA VAL A 31 2.36 18.90 -6.66
C VAL A 31 1.35 19.44 -5.65
N LEU A 32 1.66 20.52 -4.94
CA LEU A 32 0.76 21.03 -3.90
C LEU A 32 -0.55 21.65 -4.46
N SER A 33 -0.63 21.88 -5.77
CA SER A 33 -1.88 22.31 -6.42
C SER A 33 -2.81 21.15 -6.78
N GLU A 34 -2.38 19.91 -6.64
CA GLU A 34 -3.23 18.75 -6.90
C GLU A 34 -4.40 18.67 -5.91
N PRO A 35 -5.60 18.22 -6.34
CA PRO A 35 -6.80 18.20 -5.49
C PRO A 35 -6.63 17.44 -4.18
N TRP A 36 -5.83 16.37 -4.18
CA TRP A 36 -5.59 15.53 -2.99
C TRP A 36 -4.60 16.12 -1.98
N TYR A 37 -3.95 17.25 -2.29
CA TYR A 37 -3.05 17.96 -1.37
C TYR A 37 -3.60 19.32 -0.92
N GLN A 38 -4.88 19.61 -1.16
CA GLN A 38 -5.55 20.83 -0.69
C GLN A 38 -5.43 21.07 0.82
N HIS A 39 -5.35 19.99 1.61
CA HIS A 39 -5.19 20.04 3.06
C HIS A 39 -3.75 19.76 3.53
N GLY A 40 -2.76 19.87 2.62
CA GLY A 40 -1.36 19.54 2.87
C GLY A 40 -0.99 18.09 2.54
N LEU A 41 0.31 17.79 2.58
CA LEU A 41 0.84 16.44 2.31
C LEU A 41 0.46 15.43 3.40
N PHE A 42 0.35 15.90 4.64
CA PHE A 42 -0.09 15.10 5.78
C PHE A 42 -1.28 15.80 6.44
N SER A 43 -2.44 15.16 6.41
CA SER A 43 -3.70 15.70 6.88
C SER A 43 -4.60 14.59 7.43
N SER A 44 -5.27 14.88 8.54
CA SER A 44 -6.34 14.01 9.05
C SER A 44 -7.53 13.91 8.09
N HIS A 45 -7.69 14.88 7.18
CA HIS A 45 -8.73 14.85 6.15
C HIS A 45 -8.57 13.67 5.17
N ALA A 46 -7.34 13.20 4.95
CA ALA A 46 -7.06 12.07 4.09
C ALA A 46 -7.41 10.71 4.74
N VAL A 47 -7.53 10.65 6.07
CA VAL A 47 -7.70 9.38 6.81
C VAL A 47 -8.95 8.62 6.39
N PRO A 48 -10.17 9.19 6.39
CA PRO A 48 -11.38 8.43 6.03
C PRO A 48 -11.29 7.86 4.62
N TRP A 49 -10.77 8.64 3.68
CA TRP A 49 -10.60 8.24 2.29
C TRP A 49 -9.57 7.10 2.15
N ASN A 50 -8.43 7.19 2.83
CA ASN A 50 -7.40 6.16 2.82
C ASN A 50 -7.85 4.85 3.49
N VAL A 51 -8.56 4.93 4.61
CA VAL A 51 -9.17 3.77 5.28
C VAL A 51 -10.11 3.05 4.31
N TYR A 52 -11.00 3.81 3.67
CA TYR A 52 -11.95 3.26 2.71
C TYR A 52 -11.23 2.63 1.51
N LYS A 53 -10.25 3.33 0.92
CA LYS A 53 -9.46 2.84 -0.23
C LYS A 53 -8.65 1.60 0.10
N MET A 54 -8.00 1.55 1.25
CA MET A 54 -7.14 0.44 1.67
C MET A 54 -7.93 -0.82 2.03
N LEU A 55 -9.06 -0.67 2.72
CA LEU A 55 -9.77 -1.82 3.31
C LEU A 55 -11.00 -2.25 2.51
N PHE A 56 -11.74 -1.30 1.93
CA PHE A 56 -13.11 -1.53 1.47
C PHE A 56 -13.35 -1.26 -0.02
N ARG A 57 -12.46 -0.53 -0.71
CA ARG A 57 -12.67 -0.21 -2.13
C ARG A 57 -12.64 -1.48 -2.98
N GLY A 58 -13.76 -1.73 -3.67
CA GLY A 58 -13.92 -2.82 -4.63
C GLY A 58 -13.12 -2.62 -5.93
N MET A 59 -13.25 -3.62 -6.80
CA MET A 59 -12.89 -3.52 -8.21
C MET A 59 -14.02 -2.81 -8.97
N ASN A 60 -13.74 -2.28 -10.16
CA ASN A 60 -14.75 -1.67 -11.01
C ASN A 60 -15.42 -2.74 -11.88
N ASP A 61 -16.74 -2.66 -11.99
CA ASP A 61 -17.52 -3.52 -12.88
C ASP A 61 -17.43 -3.00 -14.33
N MET A 62 -17.31 -3.92 -15.28
CA MET A 62 -17.23 -3.63 -16.70
C MET A 62 -18.32 -4.37 -17.46
N PRO A 63 -18.93 -3.75 -18.50
CA PRO A 63 -19.95 -4.40 -19.31
C PRO A 63 -19.39 -5.51 -20.21
N ASN A 64 -18.07 -5.48 -20.48
CA ASN A 64 -17.37 -6.44 -21.32
C ASN A 64 -16.25 -7.11 -20.52
N PHE A 65 -15.82 -8.29 -20.97
CA PHE A 65 -14.71 -9.00 -20.35
C PHE A 65 -13.39 -8.17 -20.37
N PRO A 66 -12.61 -8.12 -19.27
CA PRO A 66 -12.89 -8.71 -17.97
C PRO A 66 -13.94 -7.91 -17.19
N TYR A 67 -15.03 -8.58 -16.77
CA TYR A 67 -16.17 -7.95 -16.12
C TYR A 67 -15.82 -7.25 -14.79
N LEU A 68 -14.65 -7.58 -14.22
CA LEU A 68 -14.07 -6.93 -13.06
C LEU A 68 -12.68 -6.43 -13.44
N ARG A 69 -12.42 -5.16 -13.16
CA ARG A 69 -11.11 -4.54 -13.38
C ARG A 69 -10.61 -3.83 -12.13
N PRO A 70 -9.29 -3.77 -11.90
CA PRO A 70 -8.73 -2.91 -10.89
C PRO A 70 -9.15 -1.44 -11.05
N ASP A 71 -9.40 -0.80 -9.91
CA ASP A 71 -9.68 0.63 -9.88
C ASP A 71 -8.39 1.43 -10.12
N PRO A 72 -8.38 2.38 -11.08
CA PRO A 72 -7.28 3.32 -11.31
C PRO A 72 -6.72 4.03 -10.07
N TRP A 73 -7.59 4.25 -9.08
CA TRP A 73 -7.28 4.94 -7.84
C TRP A 73 -7.08 3.96 -6.68
N GLY A 74 -6.73 2.71 -6.99
CA GLY A 74 -6.50 1.64 -6.03
C GLY A 74 -7.77 0.95 -5.53
N CYS A 75 -7.61 -0.31 -5.18
CA CYS A 75 -8.59 -1.16 -4.52
C CYS A 75 -8.06 -1.71 -3.18
N SER A 76 -8.91 -2.40 -2.44
CA SER A 76 -8.57 -3.01 -1.15
C SER A 76 -7.35 -3.92 -1.25
N ILE A 77 -6.47 -3.86 -0.24
CA ILE A 77 -5.31 -4.73 -0.14
C ILE A 77 -5.70 -6.21 -0.05
N PHE A 78 -6.85 -6.50 0.57
CA PHE A 78 -7.35 -7.86 0.72
C PHE A 78 -7.92 -8.41 -0.57
N LEU A 79 -8.49 -7.54 -1.42
CA LEU A 79 -8.94 -7.94 -2.75
C LEU A 79 -7.75 -8.15 -3.67
N ALA A 80 -6.74 -7.27 -3.64
CA ALA A 80 -5.55 -7.44 -4.47
C ALA A 80 -4.65 -8.60 -4.01
N SER A 81 -4.60 -8.86 -2.70
CA SER A 81 -3.76 -9.89 -2.09
C SER A 81 -4.52 -10.68 -1.02
N PRO A 82 -5.41 -11.61 -1.42
CA PRO A 82 -6.16 -12.46 -0.48
C PRO A 82 -5.30 -13.20 0.55
N PHE A 83 -4.02 -13.49 0.26
CA PHE A 83 -3.12 -14.12 1.25
C PHE A 83 -2.96 -13.28 2.53
N LEU A 84 -3.25 -11.97 2.49
CA LEU A 84 -3.18 -11.10 3.67
C LEU A 84 -4.19 -11.46 4.75
N PHE A 85 -5.25 -12.23 4.44
CA PHE A 85 -6.12 -12.79 5.49
C PHE A 85 -5.38 -13.75 6.43
N LEU A 86 -4.26 -14.33 6.00
CA LEU A 86 -3.42 -15.19 6.84
C LEU A 86 -2.70 -14.43 7.96
N LEU A 87 -2.63 -13.10 7.90
CA LEU A 87 -2.08 -12.27 8.98
C LEU A 87 -2.84 -12.43 10.30
N PHE A 88 -4.13 -12.75 10.23
CA PHE A 88 -4.99 -12.87 11.41
C PHE A 88 -4.93 -14.23 12.09
N ARG A 89 -4.11 -15.16 11.58
CA ARG A 89 -3.91 -16.45 12.24
C ARG A 89 -3.15 -16.30 13.57
N GLU A 90 -3.47 -17.18 14.51
CA GLU A 90 -2.77 -17.26 15.78
C GLU A 90 -1.39 -17.90 15.66
N GLY A 91 -0.46 -17.45 16.50
CA GLY A 91 0.94 -17.89 16.51
C GLY A 91 1.93 -16.86 15.98
N GLY A 92 3.21 -17.19 16.13
CA GLY A 92 4.34 -16.37 15.74
C GLY A 92 4.96 -15.58 16.88
N LYS A 93 6.28 -15.67 16.99
CA LYS A 93 7.06 -15.10 18.09
C LYS A 93 7.05 -13.57 18.07
N HIS A 94 7.08 -12.98 16.88
CA HIS A 94 7.17 -11.53 16.68
C HIS A 94 5.84 -10.94 16.20
N LYS A 95 4.72 -11.65 16.35
CA LYS A 95 3.37 -11.22 15.92
C LYS A 95 3.03 -9.82 16.45
N MET A 96 3.17 -9.60 17.76
CA MET A 96 2.83 -8.31 18.37
C MET A 96 3.69 -7.16 17.85
N LEU A 97 5.02 -7.33 17.79
CA LEU A 97 5.93 -6.30 17.29
C LEU A 97 5.67 -5.97 15.81
N SER A 98 5.38 -6.99 15.02
CA SER A 98 5.06 -6.83 13.59
C SER A 98 3.73 -6.10 13.39
N TRP A 99 2.69 -6.44 14.17
CA TRP A 99 1.42 -5.70 14.15
C TRP A 99 1.57 -4.26 14.63
N MET A 100 2.41 -3.99 15.62
CA MET A 100 2.73 -2.61 16.03
C MET A 100 3.41 -1.84 14.90
N ALA A 101 4.36 -2.45 14.19
CA ALA A 101 5.01 -1.83 13.04
C ALA A 101 4.01 -1.57 11.90
N ILE A 102 3.17 -2.55 11.55
CA ILE A 102 2.09 -2.41 10.56
C ILE A 102 1.13 -1.29 10.97
N GLY A 103 0.69 -1.25 12.23
CA GLY A 103 -0.22 -0.23 12.74
C GLY A 103 0.38 1.17 12.68
N MET A 104 1.64 1.34 13.13
CA MET A 104 2.33 2.63 13.08
C MET A 104 2.51 3.13 11.64
N LEU A 105 2.94 2.24 10.72
CA LEU A 105 3.08 2.58 9.30
C LEU A 105 1.72 2.91 8.69
N THR A 106 0.69 2.12 8.98
CA THR A 106 -0.68 2.36 8.49
C THR A 106 -1.19 3.74 8.91
N ILE A 107 -0.99 4.11 10.18
CA ILE A 107 -1.37 5.44 10.68
C ILE A 107 -0.66 6.53 9.87
N VAL A 108 0.66 6.47 9.74
CA VAL A 108 1.41 7.49 8.96
C VAL A 108 0.91 7.57 7.52
N LEU A 109 0.64 6.42 6.89
CA LEU A 109 0.16 6.35 5.50
C LEU A 109 -1.27 6.86 5.33
N TRP A 110 -2.15 6.70 6.32
CA TRP A 110 -3.51 7.22 6.27
C TRP A 110 -3.58 8.73 6.41
N PHE A 111 -2.61 9.35 7.09
CA PHE A 111 -2.49 10.80 7.14
C PHE A 111 -1.89 11.38 5.87
N HIS A 112 -1.16 10.61 5.08
CA HIS A 112 -0.62 11.11 3.82
C HIS A 112 -1.75 11.40 2.81
N GLY A 113 -1.60 12.44 1.97
CA GLY A 113 -2.50 12.82 0.89
C GLY A 113 -2.55 11.78 -0.25
N ASN A 114 -3.07 10.60 0.09
CA ASN A 114 -3.20 9.40 -0.71
C ASN A 114 -4.66 9.17 -1.11
N PRO A 115 -4.92 8.31 -2.12
CA PRO A 115 -3.99 7.50 -2.90
C PRO A 115 -3.14 8.29 -3.91
N GLY A 116 -3.63 9.40 -4.46
CA GLY A 116 -2.87 10.30 -5.33
C GLY A 116 -2.37 9.65 -6.64
N GLY A 117 -2.88 10.11 -7.77
CA GLY A 117 -2.55 9.58 -9.11
C GLY A 117 -2.97 8.11 -9.32
N TRP A 118 -2.54 7.57 -10.47
CA TRP A 118 -2.83 6.19 -10.87
C TRP A 118 -2.05 5.18 -10.02
N GLN A 119 -2.75 4.17 -9.49
CA GLN A 119 -2.14 3.08 -8.75
C GLN A 119 -3.00 1.82 -8.73
N PHE A 120 -2.34 0.67 -8.56
CA PHE A 120 -3.01 -0.60 -8.24
C PHE A 120 -2.98 -0.87 -6.74
N SER A 121 -4.12 -1.32 -6.19
CA SER A 121 -4.31 -1.53 -4.76
C SER A 121 -3.91 -0.32 -3.90
N TYR A 122 -3.61 -0.52 -2.62
CA TYR A 122 -2.99 0.49 -1.77
C TYR A 122 -1.47 0.38 -1.86
N ARG A 123 -0.86 0.98 -2.90
CA ARG A 123 0.58 0.82 -3.22
C ARG A 123 1.52 1.07 -2.03
N TYR A 124 1.14 1.97 -1.13
CA TYR A 124 1.95 2.29 0.03
C TYR A 124 2.05 1.16 1.03
N ALA A 125 1.14 0.17 0.99
CA ALA A 125 1.23 -1.03 1.80
C ALA A 125 2.48 -1.87 1.50
N MET A 126 3.16 -1.64 0.37
CA MET A 126 4.44 -2.28 0.06
C MET A 126 5.49 -2.05 1.15
N THR A 127 5.45 -0.92 1.87
CA THR A 127 6.37 -0.66 3.00
C THR A 127 6.11 -1.55 4.21
N MET A 128 4.92 -2.15 4.29
CA MET A 128 4.51 -3.02 5.40
C MET A 128 4.75 -4.51 5.10
N LEU A 129 5.03 -4.87 3.85
CA LEU A 129 5.22 -6.26 3.43
C LEU A 129 6.26 -7.05 4.25
N PRO A 130 7.43 -6.50 4.63
CA PRO A 130 8.39 -7.25 5.44
C PRO A 130 7.79 -7.74 6.76
N TRP A 131 6.98 -6.92 7.41
CA TRP A 131 6.29 -7.26 8.67
C TRP A 131 5.12 -8.21 8.45
N MET A 132 4.39 -8.04 7.35
CA MET A 132 3.30 -8.94 6.96
C MET A 132 3.84 -10.36 6.68
N PHE A 133 4.90 -10.47 5.88
CA PHE A 133 5.52 -11.76 5.60
C PHE A 133 6.14 -12.40 6.83
N LEU A 134 6.75 -11.63 7.73
CA LEU A 134 7.24 -12.17 9.00
C LEU A 134 6.12 -12.84 9.79
N ILE A 135 4.95 -12.19 9.92
CA ILE A 135 3.78 -12.78 10.57
C ILE A 135 3.33 -14.06 9.86
N VAL A 136 3.15 -14.01 8.53
CA VAL A 136 2.65 -15.15 7.74
C VAL A 136 3.58 -16.37 7.82
N VAL A 137 4.89 -16.14 7.83
CA VAL A 137 5.87 -17.23 7.96
C VAL A 137 5.87 -17.80 9.37
N GLU A 138 5.82 -16.96 10.40
CA GLU A 138 5.91 -17.43 11.79
C GLU A 138 4.62 -18.05 12.32
N ASN A 139 3.47 -17.62 11.81
CA ASN A 139 2.17 -18.23 12.15
C ASN A 139 1.79 -19.37 11.19
N GLY A 140 2.63 -19.65 10.19
CA GLY A 140 2.40 -20.67 9.17
C GLY A 140 2.43 -22.11 9.72
N PRO A 141 1.58 -23.03 9.22
CA PRO A 141 1.72 -24.45 9.51
C PRO A 141 3.00 -25.03 8.89
N PRO A 142 3.48 -26.20 9.35
CA PRO A 142 4.65 -26.87 8.77
C PRO A 142 4.50 -27.21 7.28
N ALA A 143 3.26 -27.39 6.81
CA ALA A 143 2.94 -27.63 5.41
C ALA A 143 1.79 -26.73 4.98
N VAL A 144 1.94 -26.10 3.81
CA VAL A 144 0.93 -25.21 3.23
C VAL A 144 -0.25 -26.03 2.74
N SER A 145 -1.43 -25.74 3.27
CA SER A 145 -2.69 -26.34 2.84
C SER A 145 -3.12 -25.86 1.45
N ALA A 146 -4.01 -26.62 0.79
CA ALA A 146 -4.53 -26.24 -0.52
C ALA A 146 -5.29 -24.90 -0.50
N SER A 147 -5.95 -24.55 0.62
CA SER A 147 -6.63 -23.27 0.78
C SER A 147 -5.65 -22.10 0.95
N GLU A 148 -4.55 -22.28 1.67
CA GLU A 148 -3.50 -21.25 1.73
C GLU A 148 -2.83 -21.06 0.38
N MET A 149 -2.52 -22.17 -0.31
CA MET A 149 -1.96 -22.13 -1.64
C MET A 149 -2.87 -21.39 -2.62
N SER A 150 -4.20 -21.61 -2.56
CA SER A 150 -5.14 -20.90 -3.43
C SER A 150 -5.18 -19.40 -3.15
N LEU A 151 -5.01 -18.95 -1.89
CA LEU A 151 -4.89 -17.53 -1.56
C LEU A 151 -3.62 -16.92 -2.16
N PHE A 152 -2.48 -17.60 -2.07
CA PHE A 152 -1.23 -17.13 -2.67
C PHE A 152 -1.32 -17.08 -4.20
N VAL A 153 -1.76 -18.17 -4.83
CA VAL A 153 -1.92 -18.26 -6.29
C VAL A 153 -2.92 -17.22 -6.78
N GLY A 154 -4.06 -17.06 -6.10
CA GLY A 154 -5.05 -16.03 -6.41
C GLY A 154 -4.46 -14.62 -6.33
N SER A 155 -3.65 -14.34 -5.30
CA SER A 155 -2.96 -13.05 -5.18
C SER A 155 -1.98 -12.81 -6.33
N VAL A 156 -1.19 -13.82 -6.72
CA VAL A 156 -0.26 -13.73 -7.86
C VAL A 156 -1.01 -13.49 -9.16
N ILE A 157 -2.12 -14.20 -9.40
CA ILE A 157 -2.96 -14.04 -10.59
C ILE A 157 -3.54 -12.62 -10.64
N LEU A 158 -4.12 -12.12 -9.56
CA LEU A 158 -4.72 -10.78 -9.52
C LEU A 158 -3.69 -9.68 -9.75
N ASN A 159 -2.51 -9.80 -9.16
CA ASN A 159 -1.41 -8.86 -9.41
C ASN A 159 -0.90 -8.98 -10.86
N GLY A 160 -0.79 -10.20 -11.40
CA GLY A 160 -0.40 -10.45 -12.78
C GLY A 160 -1.40 -9.87 -13.79
N LEU A 161 -2.70 -9.99 -13.52
CA LEU A 161 -3.76 -9.37 -14.31
C LEU A 161 -3.68 -7.85 -14.27
N ALA A 162 -3.47 -7.26 -13.09
CA ALA A 162 -3.29 -5.82 -12.96
C ALA A 162 -2.06 -5.30 -13.74
N VAL A 163 -0.95 -6.03 -13.69
CA VAL A 163 0.25 -5.72 -14.47
C VAL A 163 -0.03 -5.87 -15.97
N TYR A 164 -0.74 -6.92 -16.37
CA TYR A 164 -1.12 -7.14 -17.77
C TYR A 164 -1.97 -5.98 -18.30
N GLU A 165 -3.02 -5.61 -17.58
CA GLU A 165 -3.90 -4.50 -17.94
C GLU A 165 -3.14 -3.18 -18.03
N PHE A 166 -2.22 -2.93 -17.08
CA PHE A 166 -1.44 -1.69 -17.06
C PHE A 166 -0.47 -1.56 -18.24
N LEU A 167 0.16 -2.66 -18.67
CA LEU A 167 1.24 -2.64 -19.66
C LEU A 167 0.79 -2.95 -21.10
N TRP A 168 -0.29 -3.72 -21.27
CA TRP A 168 -0.70 -4.24 -22.58
C TRP A 168 -2.13 -3.87 -22.98
N THR A 169 -2.81 -2.99 -22.24
CA THR A 169 -4.13 -2.51 -22.63
C THR A 169 -4.22 -0.98 -22.61
N ASP A 170 -4.92 -0.41 -23.59
CA ASP A 170 -5.19 1.05 -23.65
C ASP A 170 -6.31 1.47 -22.68
N ILE A 171 -6.82 0.53 -21.88
CA ILE A 171 -7.95 0.68 -20.97
C ILE A 171 -7.58 1.54 -19.74
N VAL A 172 -6.28 1.65 -19.46
CA VAL A 172 -5.68 2.41 -18.36
C VAL A 172 -4.92 3.65 -18.87
N GLY A 173 -4.45 3.64 -20.13
CA GLY A 173 -3.56 4.67 -20.71
C GLY A 173 -4.22 5.86 -21.43
N ASN A 174 -5.54 5.87 -21.61
CA ASN A 174 -6.25 6.95 -22.32
C ASN A 174 -6.78 8.07 -21.41
N HIS A 175 -5.96 8.58 -20.51
CA HIS A 175 -6.29 9.77 -19.69
C HIS A 175 -5.10 10.71 -19.54
#